data_AF-A0A3P6H449-F1
#
_entry.id   AF-A0A3P6H449-F1
#
_cell.length_a   1.000
_cell.length_b   1.000
_cell.length_c   1.000
_cell.angle_alpha   90.00
_cell.angle_beta   90.00
_cell.angle_gamma   90.00
#
_symmetry.space_group_name_H-M   'P 1'
#
loop_
_entity.id
_entity.type
_entity.pdbx_description
1 polymer ?
#
loop_
_entity_poly.entity_id
_entity_poly.type
_entity_poly.pdbx_seq_one_letter_code
_entity_poly.pdbx_strand_id
1 'polypeptide(L)'
;MVVETITIPFLLLIISSLIPPILTVDPPLPSTDGSDFIRTICNTTLYSDLCFSSLSTFANSIHNDWNRLARVAIYLTLSNTLHLVSYFQNAYSNCVDHGCGGGPHNSTTSALKDCLENLKDAVDDMRGSMKQMKELVSTGSVQSFKFQMSNVKTWLSAALTNEYTCTNGFEDFHDDGSIKDDVCTRVEDIKKLTSNALALVNRYADKTIP
;
A
#
# COMPACT_ATOMS: atom_id res chain seq x y z
N MET A 1 76.13 -5.03 -27.15
CA MET A 1 74.78 -4.58 -27.55
C MET A 1 74.34 -5.53 -28.66
N VAL A 2 73.59 -6.60 -28.41
CA VAL A 2 72.13 -6.66 -28.11
C VAL A 2 71.40 -5.61 -28.97
N VAL A 3 70.46 -5.93 -29.87
CA VAL A 3 69.29 -6.80 -29.72
C VAL A 3 68.89 -7.41 -31.07
N GLU A 4 68.49 -8.67 -31.00
CA GLU A 4 67.91 -9.51 -32.03
C GLU A 4 66.38 -9.34 -32.15
N THR A 5 65.89 -9.46 -33.39
CA THR A 5 64.76 -10.31 -33.81
C THR A 5 63.27 -9.91 -33.68
N ILE A 6 62.52 -10.48 -34.64
CA ILE A 6 61.17 -11.07 -34.63
C ILE A 6 60.05 -10.32 -35.39
N THR A 7 59.62 -11.02 -36.44
CA THR A 7 58.45 -10.91 -37.30
C THR A 7 57.11 -11.00 -36.56
N ILE A 8 56.12 -10.19 -36.96
CA ILE A 8 54.75 -10.23 -36.40
C ILE A 8 53.78 -10.83 -37.45
N PRO A 9 53.08 -11.94 -37.15
CA PRO A 9 51.97 -12.43 -37.97
C PRO A 9 50.63 -11.80 -37.55
N PHE A 10 49.74 -11.71 -38.54
CA PHE A 10 48.38 -11.15 -38.47
C PHE A 10 47.50 -12.00 -37.53
N LEU A 11 47.03 -11.43 -36.41
CA LEU A 11 46.15 -12.10 -35.44
C LEU A 11 44.68 -11.74 -35.73
N LEU A 12 43.89 -12.72 -36.18
CA LEU A 12 42.42 -12.60 -36.30
C LEU A 12 41.78 -12.80 -34.93
N LEU A 13 41.14 -11.76 -34.39
CA LEU A 13 40.34 -11.83 -33.17
C LEU A 13 38.94 -12.36 -33.48
N ILE A 14 38.70 -13.62 -33.14
CA ILE A 14 37.37 -14.24 -33.02
C ILE A 14 36.72 -13.80 -31.69
N ILE A 15 35.78 -12.87 -31.76
CA ILE A 15 34.98 -12.44 -30.61
C ILE A 15 33.83 -13.43 -30.45
N SER A 16 34.02 -14.45 -29.61
CA SER A 16 32.92 -15.34 -29.18
C SER A 16 32.06 -14.61 -28.15
N SER A 17 30.84 -14.22 -28.54
CA SER A 17 29.87 -13.58 -27.65
C SER A 17 29.23 -14.62 -26.72
N LEU A 18 29.75 -14.74 -25.49
CA LEU A 18 29.08 -15.42 -24.40
C LEU A 18 28.00 -14.49 -23.82
N ILE A 19 26.83 -14.47 -24.46
CA ILE A 19 25.63 -13.90 -23.84
C ILE A 19 25.03 -15.01 -22.97
N PRO A 20 24.96 -14.86 -21.63
CA PRO A 20 24.23 -15.80 -20.80
C PRO A 20 22.75 -15.77 -21.20
N PRO A 21 22.05 -16.92 -21.25
CA PRO A 21 20.61 -16.91 -21.48
C PRO A 21 19.96 -16.10 -20.35
N ILE A 22 19.22 -15.05 -20.72
CA ILE A 22 18.32 -14.37 -19.80
C ILE A 22 17.27 -15.43 -19.43
N LEU A 23 17.40 -16.01 -18.23
CA LEU A 23 16.31 -16.72 -17.61
C LEU A 23 15.25 -15.67 -17.30
N THR A 24 14.29 -15.49 -18.20
CA THR A 24 12.99 -14.90 -17.84
C THR A 24 12.33 -15.91 -16.91
N VAL A 25 12.62 -15.80 -15.62
CA VAL A 25 11.77 -16.39 -14.59
C VAL A 25 10.51 -15.54 -14.61
N ASP A 26 9.54 -15.94 -15.43
CA ASP A 26 8.19 -15.43 -15.27
C ASP A 26 7.81 -15.65 -13.81
N PRO A 27 7.36 -14.61 -13.09
CA PRO A 27 6.93 -14.79 -11.71
C PRO A 27 5.86 -15.89 -11.72
N PRO A 28 5.99 -16.92 -10.87
CA PRO A 28 5.08 -18.05 -10.90
C PRO A 28 3.64 -17.54 -10.77
N LEU A 29 2.82 -17.84 -11.77
CA LEU A 29 1.40 -17.53 -11.77
C LEU A 29 0.83 -18.00 -10.41
N PRO A 30 0.08 -17.15 -9.69
CA PRO A 30 -0.48 -17.54 -8.40
C PRO A 30 -1.22 -18.88 -8.54
N SER A 31 -0.96 -19.81 -7.63
CA SER A 31 -1.64 -21.11 -7.66
C SER A 31 -3.15 -20.89 -7.66
N THR A 32 -3.88 -21.67 -8.47
CA THR A 32 -5.34 -21.55 -8.59
C THR A 32 -6.01 -21.61 -7.22
N ASP A 33 -5.55 -22.55 -6.38
CA ASP A 33 -5.96 -22.72 -4.98
C ASP A 33 -5.71 -21.47 -4.10
N GLY A 34 -4.55 -20.83 -4.24
CA GLY A 34 -4.21 -19.62 -3.50
C GLY A 34 -5.10 -18.42 -3.86
N SER A 35 -5.45 -18.30 -5.14
CA SER A 35 -6.37 -17.25 -5.60
C SER A 35 -7.81 -17.50 -5.15
N ASP A 36 -8.24 -18.77 -5.08
CA ASP A 36 -9.59 -19.14 -4.65
C ASP A 36 -9.81 -18.88 -3.16
N PHE A 37 -8.79 -19.11 -2.31
CA PHE A 37 -8.80 -18.72 -0.91
C PHE A 37 -9.05 -17.22 -0.74
N ILE A 38 -8.27 -16.38 -1.43
CA ILE A 38 -8.40 -14.91 -1.37
C ILE A 38 -9.79 -14.49 -1.85
N ARG A 39 -10.25 -15.04 -2.98
CA ARG A 39 -11.56 -14.71 -3.55
C ARG A 39 -12.70 -15.00 -2.58
N THR A 40 -12.68 -16.19 -1.96
CA THR A 40 -13.69 -16.61 -0.98
C THR A 40 -13.81 -15.61 0.17
N ILE A 41 -12.67 -15.11 0.66
CA ILE A 41 -12.65 -14.19 1.80
C ILE A 41 -13.08 -12.78 1.36
N CYS A 42 -12.56 -12.31 0.23
CA CYS A 42 -12.88 -10.99 -0.33
C CYS A 42 -14.37 -10.83 -0.68
N ASN A 43 -15.06 -11.92 -1.05
CA ASN A 43 -16.51 -11.90 -1.27
C ASN A 43 -17.33 -11.52 -0.01
N THR A 44 -16.70 -11.51 1.17
CA THR A 44 -17.34 -11.09 2.43
C THR A 44 -17.00 -9.67 2.85
N THR A 45 -16.23 -8.92 2.05
CA THR A 45 -15.90 -7.52 2.29
C THR A 45 -16.80 -6.59 1.49
N LEU A 46 -16.91 -5.33 1.90
CA LEU A 46 -17.76 -4.33 1.24
C LEU A 46 -17.29 -4.02 -0.20
N TYR A 47 -15.97 -4.01 -0.42
CA TYR A 47 -15.37 -3.71 -1.71
C TYR A 47 -14.67 -4.96 -2.27
N SER A 48 -15.46 -5.99 -2.58
CA SER A 48 -14.97 -7.34 -2.87
C SER A 48 -14.03 -7.42 -4.08
N ASP A 49 -14.37 -6.73 -5.18
CA ASP A 49 -13.54 -6.72 -6.39
C ASP A 49 -12.20 -6.03 -6.16
N LEU A 50 -12.20 -4.90 -5.44
CA LEU A 50 -10.99 -4.20 -5.05
C LEU A 50 -10.14 -5.07 -4.12
N CYS A 51 -10.75 -5.75 -3.15
CA CYS A 51 -10.07 -6.68 -2.25
C CYS A 51 -9.36 -7.77 -3.06
N PHE A 52 -10.08 -8.44 -3.95
CA PHE A 52 -9.53 -9.56 -4.72
C PHE A 52 -8.41 -9.10 -5.66
N SER A 53 -8.66 -8.07 -6.48
CA SER A 53 -7.67 -7.55 -7.44
C SER A 53 -6.40 -7.02 -6.75
N SER A 54 -6.52 -6.45 -5.55
CA SER A 54 -5.38 -5.93 -4.79
C SER A 54 -4.53 -7.04 -4.16
N LEU A 55 -5.13 -8.19 -3.83
CA LEU A 55 -4.49 -9.26 -3.05
C LEU A 55 -4.10 -10.48 -3.87
N SER A 56 -4.76 -10.75 -5.01
CA SER A 56 -4.56 -11.97 -5.79
C SER A 56 -3.12 -12.15 -6.28
N THR A 57 -2.42 -11.06 -6.55
CA THR A 57 -0.99 -11.06 -6.93
C THR A 57 -0.07 -11.52 -5.80
N PHE A 58 -0.54 -11.47 -4.55
CA PHE A 58 0.18 -11.89 -3.36
C PHE A 58 -0.18 -13.31 -2.90
N ALA A 59 -0.96 -14.08 -3.67
CA ALA A 59 -1.43 -15.41 -3.26
C ALA A 59 -0.30 -16.34 -2.81
N ASN A 60 0.84 -16.33 -3.53
CA ASN A 60 2.01 -17.14 -3.18
C ASN A 60 2.64 -16.73 -1.83
N SER A 61 2.64 -15.42 -1.50
CA SER A 61 3.14 -14.91 -0.23
C SER A 61 2.17 -15.16 0.92
N ILE A 62 0.86 -15.02 0.65
CA ILE A 62 -0.23 -15.25 1.61
C ILE A 62 -0.30 -16.73 1.98
N HIS A 63 -0.16 -17.64 1.01
CA HIS A 63 -0.11 -19.09 1.22
C HIS A 63 -1.26 -19.61 2.10
N ASN A 64 -2.49 -19.19 1.78
CA ASN A 64 -3.73 -19.55 2.47
C ASN A 64 -3.74 -19.32 4.00
N ASP A 65 -2.89 -18.40 4.48
CA ASP A 65 -2.76 -18.09 5.90
C ASP A 65 -3.47 -16.76 6.24
N TRP A 66 -4.37 -16.81 7.22
CA TRP A 66 -5.18 -15.66 7.63
C TRP A 66 -4.36 -14.50 8.20
N ASN A 67 -3.30 -14.79 8.95
CA ASN A 67 -2.42 -13.77 9.50
C ASN A 67 -1.65 -13.07 8.37
N ARG A 68 -1.09 -13.85 7.44
CA ARG A 68 -0.40 -13.31 6.27
C ARG A 68 -1.34 -12.49 5.39
N LEU A 69 -2.57 -12.97 5.14
CA LEU A 69 -3.59 -12.23 4.40
C LEU A 69 -3.86 -10.86 5.04
N ALA A 70 -4.16 -10.83 6.34
CA ALA A 70 -4.41 -9.59 7.07
C ALA A 70 -3.20 -8.65 7.04
N ARG A 71 -1.98 -9.17 7.22
CA ARG A 71 -0.74 -8.39 7.13
C ARG A 71 -0.52 -7.80 5.74
N VAL A 72 -0.71 -8.57 4.67
CA VAL A 72 -0.56 -8.07 3.30
C VAL A 72 -1.59 -6.97 3.02
N ALA A 73 -2.84 -7.13 3.48
CA ALA A 73 -3.87 -6.10 3.31
C ALA A 73 -3.51 -4.78 4.03
N ILE A 74 -3.04 -4.84 5.28
CA ILE A 74 -2.58 -3.65 6.01
C ILE A 74 -1.36 -3.02 5.30
N TYR A 75 -0.41 -3.85 4.84
CA TYR A 75 0.78 -3.37 4.13
C TYR A 75 0.42 -2.63 2.84
N LEU A 76 -0.47 -3.20 2.02
CA LEU A 76 -0.92 -2.58 0.77
C LEU A 76 -1.61 -1.25 1.04
N THR A 77 -2.50 -1.22 2.03
CA THR A 77 -3.18 0.01 2.44
C THR A 77 -2.16 1.07 2.85
N LEU A 78 -1.25 0.74 3.78
CA LEU A 78 -0.18 1.64 4.24
C LEU A 78 0.70 2.14 3.08
N SER A 79 1.07 1.27 2.15
CA SER A 79 1.89 1.65 1.00
C SER A 79 1.16 2.65 0.10
N ASN A 80 -0.12 2.42 -0.19
CA ASN A 80 -0.92 3.34 -1.00
C ASN A 80 -1.12 4.68 -0.28
N THR A 81 -1.39 4.67 1.02
CA THR A 81 -1.53 5.91 1.81
C THR A 81 -0.22 6.71 1.84
N LEU A 82 0.94 6.05 1.98
CA LEU A 82 2.25 6.72 1.90
C LEU A 82 2.50 7.36 0.54
N HIS A 83 2.16 6.66 -0.55
CA HIS A 83 2.27 7.21 -1.90
C HIS A 83 1.35 8.43 -2.07
N LEU A 84 0.13 8.37 -1.53
CA LEU A 84 -0.81 9.48 -1.57
C LEU A 84 -0.31 10.69 -0.76
N VAL A 85 0.23 10.45 0.44
CA VAL A 85 0.86 11.49 1.27
C VAL A 85 1.98 12.20 0.50
N SER A 86 2.85 11.46 -0.18
CA SER A 86 3.92 12.05 -1.01
C SER A 86 3.35 12.85 -2.19
N TYR A 87 2.31 12.34 -2.85
CA TYR A 87 1.64 13.06 -3.94
C TYR A 87 1.03 14.38 -3.45
N PHE A 88 0.29 14.37 -2.34
CA PHE A 88 -0.30 15.60 -1.78
C PHE A 88 0.72 16.55 -1.19
N GLN A 89 1.85 16.06 -0.66
CA GLN A 89 2.97 16.93 -0.28
C GLN A 89 3.49 17.72 -1.48
N ASN A 90 3.70 17.05 -2.62
CA ASN A 90 4.14 17.74 -3.84
C ASN A 90 3.07 18.71 -4.36
N ALA A 91 1.80 18.30 -4.37
CA ALA A 91 0.70 19.17 -4.76
C ALA A 91 0.61 20.42 -3.87
N TYR A 92 0.74 20.24 -2.55
CA TYR A 92 0.76 21.33 -1.57
C TYR A 92 1.94 22.28 -1.77
N SER A 93 3.16 21.75 -1.95
CA SER A 93 4.35 22.57 -2.23
C SER A 93 4.18 23.39 -3.52
N ASN A 94 3.73 22.77 -4.61
CA ASN A 94 3.46 23.49 -5.87
C ASN A 94 2.40 24.58 -5.69
N CYS A 95 1.36 24.29 -4.91
CA CYS A 95 0.31 25.25 -4.56
C CYS A 95 0.85 26.46 -3.78
N VAL A 96 1.78 26.23 -2.85
CA VAL A 96 2.43 27.31 -2.08
C VAL A 96 3.35 28.15 -2.97
N ASP A 97 4.10 27.52 -3.87
CA ASP A 97 5.11 28.19 -4.69
C ASP A 97 4.54 28.90 -5.92
N HIS A 98 3.46 28.37 -6.51
CA HIS A 98 2.93 28.81 -7.80
C HIS A 98 1.45 29.23 -7.76
N GLY A 99 0.78 29.02 -6.62
CA GLY A 99 -0.67 29.21 -6.48
C GLY A 99 -1.46 28.02 -7.04
N CYS A 100 -2.59 27.70 -6.41
CA CYS A 100 -3.43 26.55 -6.82
C CYS A 100 -4.37 26.81 -8.01
N GLY A 101 -4.20 27.91 -8.75
CA GLY A 101 -5.12 28.28 -9.83
C GLY A 101 -6.53 28.64 -9.32
N GLY A 102 -6.74 29.92 -9.04
CA GLY A 102 -7.98 30.46 -8.49
C GLY A 102 -7.67 31.80 -7.84
N GLY A 103 -8.64 32.69 -7.66
CA GLY A 103 -8.46 33.96 -6.95
C GLY A 103 -8.05 33.76 -5.48
N PRO A 104 -8.31 34.72 -4.57
CA PRO A 104 -7.86 34.62 -3.18
C PRO A 104 -8.61 33.50 -2.43
N HIS A 105 -8.20 32.24 -2.60
CA HIS A 105 -8.72 31.08 -1.90
C HIS A 105 -7.58 30.33 -1.22
N ASN A 106 -7.12 30.93 -0.12
CA ASN A 106 -6.30 30.29 0.90
C ASN A 106 -6.95 29.03 1.51
N SER A 107 -8.27 28.90 1.42
CA SER A 107 -9.05 27.84 2.08
C SER A 107 -8.78 26.43 1.53
N THR A 108 -8.60 26.27 0.22
CA THR A 108 -8.37 24.95 -0.38
C THR A 108 -6.95 24.44 -0.11
N THR A 109 -5.97 25.35 -0.09
CA THR A 109 -4.60 25.04 0.35
C THR A 109 -4.58 24.63 1.83
N SER A 110 -5.35 25.32 2.67
CA SER A 110 -5.52 24.94 4.08
C SER A 110 -6.18 23.57 4.22
N ALA A 111 -7.28 23.29 3.49
CA ALA A 111 -7.92 21.98 3.52
C ALA A 111 -7.01 20.85 3.02
N LEU A 112 -6.19 21.11 1.99
CA LEU A 112 -5.17 20.15 1.55
C LEU A 112 -4.11 19.90 2.63
N LYS A 113 -3.67 20.95 3.34
CA LYS A 113 -2.75 20.81 4.46
C LYS A 113 -3.35 19.97 5.59
N ASP A 114 -4.59 20.25 5.96
CA ASP A 114 -5.30 19.54 7.03
C ASP A 114 -5.55 18.07 6.62
N CYS A 115 -5.92 17.82 5.36
CA CYS A 115 -6.02 16.47 4.83
C CYS A 115 -4.67 15.73 4.89
N LEU A 116 -3.57 16.41 4.56
CA LEU A 116 -2.23 15.82 4.63
C LEU A 116 -1.85 15.45 6.07
N GLU A 117 -2.24 16.26 7.06
CA GLU A 117 -2.05 15.95 8.48
C GLU A 117 -2.87 14.71 8.87
N ASN A 118 -4.16 14.67 8.52
CA ASN A 118 -5.01 13.49 8.76
C ASN A 118 -4.45 12.21 8.11
N LEU A 119 -3.94 12.28 6.88
CA LEU A 119 -3.35 11.10 6.21
C LEU A 119 -2.04 10.64 6.85
N LYS A 120 -1.25 11.55 7.44
CA LYS A 120 -0.07 11.16 8.23
C LYS A 120 -0.47 10.45 9.52
N ASP A 121 -1.52 10.91 10.19
CA ASP A 121 -2.06 10.23 11.37
C ASP A 121 -2.60 8.84 10.99
N ALA A 122 -3.29 8.72 9.85
CA ALA A 122 -3.72 7.43 9.30
C ALA A 122 -2.54 6.49 9.03
N VAL A 123 -1.43 7.01 8.49
CA VAL A 123 -0.20 6.24 8.29
C VAL A 123 0.37 5.71 9.61
N ASP A 124 0.38 6.52 10.67
CA ASP A 124 0.91 6.13 11.97
C ASP A 124 0.02 5.07 12.66
N ASP A 125 -1.30 5.21 12.54
CA ASP A 125 -2.26 4.19 12.96
C ASP A 125 -2.07 2.86 12.20
N MET A 126 -1.90 2.91 10.87
CA MET A 126 -1.62 1.73 10.06
C MET A 126 -0.28 1.08 10.44
N ARG A 127 0.75 1.87 10.78
CA ARG A 127 2.03 1.36 11.30
C ARG A 127 1.85 0.69 12.65
N GLY A 128 1.03 1.25 13.55
CA GLY A 128 0.66 0.63 14.82
C GLY A 128 0.02 -0.75 14.60
N SER A 129 -0.97 -0.81 13.71
CA SER A 129 -1.65 -2.04 13.30
C SER A 129 -0.67 -3.10 12.78
N MET A 130 0.21 -2.69 11.85
CA MET A 130 1.23 -3.57 11.27
C MET A 130 2.22 -4.07 12.32
N LYS A 131 2.68 -3.20 13.23
CA LYS A 131 3.60 -3.56 14.30
C LYS A 131 2.96 -4.59 15.23
N GLN A 132 1.74 -4.34 15.69
CA GLN A 132 1.02 -5.26 16.56
C GLN A 132 0.74 -6.61 15.89
N MET A 133 0.43 -6.63 14.58
CA MET A 133 0.28 -7.87 13.81
C MET A 133 1.58 -8.69 13.74
N LYS A 134 2.75 -8.04 13.68
CA LYS A 134 4.06 -8.71 13.73
C LYS A 134 4.39 -9.24 15.11
N GLU A 135 3.90 -8.57 16.15
CA GLU A 135 4.13 -8.88 17.57
C GLU A 135 3.02 -9.78 18.16
N LEU A 136 2.11 -10.31 17.33
CA LEU A 136 1.11 -11.26 17.80
C LEU A 136 1.81 -12.45 18.44
N VAL A 137 1.62 -12.62 19.75
CA VAL A 137 2.33 -13.63 20.51
C VAL A 137 1.64 -14.97 20.26
N SER A 138 2.23 -15.81 19.41
CA SER A 138 1.72 -17.17 19.14
C SER A 138 1.75 -18.09 20.36
N THR A 139 2.37 -17.67 21.46
CA THR A 139 2.51 -18.41 22.74
C THR A 139 1.74 -17.75 23.90
N GLY A 140 0.98 -16.69 23.64
CA GLY A 140 0.21 -15.95 24.65
C GLY A 140 -1.15 -16.60 24.95
N SER A 141 -1.81 -16.17 26.03
CA SER A 141 -3.19 -16.58 26.30
C SER A 141 -4.15 -16.03 25.23
N VAL A 142 -5.29 -16.70 25.03
CA VAL A 142 -6.38 -16.20 24.16
C VAL A 142 -6.77 -14.76 24.49
N GLN A 143 -6.70 -14.38 25.77
CA GLN A 143 -6.98 -13.01 26.21
C GLN A 143 -5.95 -12.00 25.72
N SER A 144 -4.66 -12.38 25.70
CA SER A 144 -3.60 -11.55 25.14
C SER A 144 -3.81 -11.35 23.64
N PHE A 145 -4.10 -12.43 22.89
CA PHE A 145 -4.43 -12.34 21.48
C PHE A 145 -5.63 -11.42 21.21
N LYS A 146 -6.72 -11.58 21.97
CA LYS A 146 -7.92 -10.72 21.88
C LYS A 146 -7.58 -9.24 22.08
N PHE A 147 -6.78 -8.93 23.10
CA PHE A 147 -6.35 -7.56 23.37
C PHE A 147 -5.49 -6.99 22.24
N GLN A 148 -4.47 -7.72 21.80
CA GLN A 148 -3.62 -7.30 20.69
C GLN A 148 -4.42 -7.07 19.40
N MET A 149 -5.34 -7.98 19.09
CA MET A 149 -6.20 -7.86 17.93
C MET A 149 -7.17 -6.68 18.03
N SER A 150 -7.64 -6.35 19.25
CA SER A 150 -8.45 -5.14 19.47
C SER A 150 -7.66 -3.86 19.16
N ASN A 151 -6.35 -3.81 19.47
CA ASN A 151 -5.51 -2.66 19.11
C ASN A 151 -5.40 -2.50 17.59
N VAL A 152 -5.16 -3.61 16.86
CA VAL A 152 -5.11 -3.60 15.38
C VAL A 152 -6.40 -3.04 14.79
N LYS A 153 -7.55 -3.52 15.27
CA LYS A 153 -8.86 -3.06 14.80
C LYS A 153 -9.11 -1.59 15.11
N THR A 154 -8.74 -1.15 16.32
CA THR A 154 -8.90 0.25 16.75
C THR A 154 -8.09 1.19 15.86
N TRP A 155 -6.80 0.90 15.65
CA TRP A 155 -5.96 1.76 14.81
C TRP A 155 -6.41 1.77 13.36
N LEU A 156 -6.79 0.63 12.75
CA LEU A 156 -7.34 0.65 11.39
C LEU A 156 -8.66 1.44 11.29
N SER A 157 -9.49 1.41 12.34
CA SER A 157 -10.72 2.21 12.40
C SER A 157 -10.41 3.70 12.56
N ALA A 158 -9.37 4.05 13.32
CA ALA A 158 -8.88 5.42 13.46
C ALA A 158 -8.30 5.95 12.13
N ALA A 159 -7.49 5.14 11.43
CA ALA A 159 -6.98 5.45 10.10
C ALA A 159 -8.12 5.77 9.11
N LEU A 160 -9.15 4.91 9.07
CA LEU A 160 -10.33 5.14 8.24
C LEU A 160 -11.07 6.43 8.64
N THR A 161 -11.17 6.72 9.94
CA THR A 161 -11.78 7.97 10.43
C THR A 161 -10.99 9.19 9.96
N ASN A 162 -9.66 9.16 10.04
CA ASN A 162 -8.80 10.24 9.56
C ASN A 162 -8.95 10.45 8.03
N GLU A 163 -9.08 9.38 7.26
CA GLU A 163 -9.35 9.45 5.82
C GLU A 163 -10.71 10.10 5.52
N TYR A 164 -11.76 9.82 6.32
CA TYR A 164 -13.04 10.55 6.24
C TYR A 164 -12.88 12.02 6.63
N THR A 165 -12.20 12.32 7.74
CA THR A 165 -11.94 13.70 8.18
C THR A 165 -11.23 14.51 7.08
N CYS A 166 -10.25 13.92 6.39
CA CYS A 166 -9.59 14.56 5.24
C CYS A 166 -10.62 14.99 4.19
N THR A 167 -11.50 14.10 3.72
CA THR A 167 -12.46 14.45 2.65
C THR A 167 -13.57 15.37 3.13
N ASN A 168 -13.99 15.24 4.40
CA ASN A 168 -15.02 16.09 4.99
C ASN A 168 -14.56 17.55 5.07
N GLY A 169 -13.24 17.78 5.22
CA GLY A 169 -12.63 19.11 5.14
C GLY A 169 -12.84 19.83 3.80
N PHE A 170 -13.36 19.14 2.77
CA PHE A 170 -13.68 19.71 1.47
C PHE A 170 -15.18 19.87 1.16
N GLU A 171 -16.08 19.52 2.10
CA GLU A 171 -17.53 19.56 1.87
C GLU A 171 -18.05 20.98 1.58
N ASP A 172 -17.51 21.99 2.27
CA ASP A 172 -17.93 23.40 2.15
C ASP A 172 -17.40 24.11 0.88
N PHE A 173 -16.55 23.45 0.08
CA PHE A 173 -16.11 24.00 -1.20
C PHE A 173 -17.14 23.69 -2.29
N HIS A 174 -17.88 24.71 -2.70
CA HIS A 174 -18.90 24.62 -3.75
C HIS A 174 -18.37 24.82 -5.17
N ASP A 175 -17.11 25.21 -5.32
CA ASP A 175 -16.44 25.25 -6.60
C ASP A 175 -15.88 23.86 -6.93
N ASP A 176 -16.26 23.35 -8.09
CA ASP A 176 -15.81 22.09 -8.72
C ASP A 176 -14.33 22.19 -9.15
N GLY A 177 -13.47 22.61 -8.23
CA GLY A 177 -12.05 22.77 -8.46
C GLY A 177 -11.38 21.42 -8.60
N SER A 178 -10.56 21.26 -9.65
CA SER A 178 -9.80 20.03 -9.93
C SER A 178 -9.08 19.42 -8.72
N ILE A 179 -8.65 20.24 -7.77
CA ILE A 179 -7.93 19.77 -6.57
C ILE A 179 -8.83 19.08 -5.55
N LYS A 180 -10.07 19.54 -5.34
CA LYS A 180 -11.03 18.89 -4.44
C LYS A 180 -11.37 17.51 -4.99
N ASP A 181 -11.73 17.46 -6.27
CA ASP A 181 -12.12 16.20 -6.92
C ASP A 181 -10.96 15.21 -6.96
N ASP A 182 -9.74 15.66 -7.28
CA ASP A 182 -8.54 14.82 -7.27
C ASP A 182 -8.23 14.31 -5.85
N VAL A 183 -8.32 15.17 -4.82
CA VAL A 183 -8.09 14.76 -3.43
C VAL A 183 -9.14 13.74 -2.98
N CYS A 184 -10.42 14.08 -3.08
CA CYS A 184 -11.51 13.23 -2.62
C CYS A 184 -11.53 11.89 -3.35
N THR A 185 -11.31 11.86 -4.66
CA THR A 185 -11.26 10.62 -5.45
C THR A 185 -10.15 9.70 -4.96
N ARG A 186 -8.93 10.22 -4.78
CA ARG A 186 -7.78 9.40 -4.36
C ARG A 186 -7.92 8.90 -2.93
N VAL A 187 -8.42 9.74 -2.03
CA VAL A 187 -8.62 9.35 -0.62
C VAL A 187 -9.74 8.33 -0.51
N GLU A 188 -10.76 8.40 -1.35
CA GLU A 188 -11.82 7.40 -1.42
C GLU A 188 -11.28 6.00 -1.77
N ASP A 189 -10.29 5.91 -2.66
CA ASP A 189 -9.63 4.63 -2.95
C ASP A 189 -8.89 4.08 -1.73
N ILE A 190 -8.23 4.95 -0.94
CA ILE A 190 -7.60 4.54 0.32
C ILE A 190 -8.65 4.05 1.33
N LYS A 191 -9.76 4.76 1.52
CA LYS A 191 -10.85 4.33 2.42
C LYS A 191 -11.36 2.94 2.10
N LYS A 192 -11.49 2.61 0.81
CA LYS A 192 -11.92 1.27 0.38
C LYS A 192 -10.88 0.21 0.71
N LEU A 193 -9.59 0.50 0.55
CA LEU A 193 -8.50 -0.40 0.96
C LEU A 193 -8.48 -0.59 2.48
N THR A 194 -8.58 0.49 3.26
CA THR A 194 -8.61 0.46 4.73
C THR A 194 -9.82 -0.33 5.23
N SER A 195 -11.00 -0.12 4.64
CA SER A 195 -12.21 -0.88 4.93
C SER A 195 -12.04 -2.38 4.68
N ASN A 196 -11.46 -2.75 3.53
CA ASN A 196 -11.15 -4.15 3.22
C ASN A 196 -10.12 -4.72 4.22
N ALA A 197 -9.05 -4.00 4.54
CA ALA A 197 -8.05 -4.44 5.51
C ALA A 197 -8.67 -4.70 6.89
N LEU A 198 -9.54 -3.80 7.37
CA LEU A 198 -10.27 -3.97 8.62
C LEU A 198 -11.18 -5.20 8.59
N ALA A 199 -11.88 -5.45 7.48
CA ALA A 199 -12.71 -6.64 7.31
C ALA A 199 -11.88 -7.93 7.37
N LEU A 200 -10.71 -7.97 6.74
CA LEU A 200 -9.81 -9.13 6.75
C LEU A 200 -9.20 -9.39 8.13
N VAL A 201 -8.83 -8.33 8.85
CA VAL A 201 -8.39 -8.41 10.26
C VAL A 201 -9.50 -8.96 11.16
N ASN A 202 -10.74 -8.53 10.95
CA ASN A 202 -11.90 -9.07 11.67
C ASN A 202 -12.06 -10.58 11.41
N ARG A 203 -12.00 -11.02 10.14
CA ARG A 203 -12.09 -12.46 9.81
C ARG A 203 -10.96 -13.28 10.43
N TYR A 204 -9.74 -12.76 10.44
CA TYR A 204 -8.63 -13.44 11.10
C TYR A 204 -8.88 -13.61 12.61
N ALA A 205 -9.38 -12.58 13.28
CA ALA A 205 -9.75 -12.64 14.69
C ALA A 205 -10.81 -13.73 14.94
N ASP A 206 -11.89 -13.74 14.13
CA ASP A 206 -13.01 -14.67 14.26
C ASP A 206 -12.59 -16.12 14.01
N LYS A 207 -11.59 -16.36 13.15
CA LYS A 207 -11.06 -17.70 12.87
C LYS A 207 -10.11 -18.22 13.95
N THR A 208 -9.49 -17.33 14.71
CA THR A 208 -8.47 -17.67 15.70
C THR A 208 -9.03 -17.76 17.13
N ILE A 209 -10.16 -17.10 17.37
CA ILE A 209 -10.88 -17.12 18.64
C ILE A 209 -12.11 -18.03 18.48
N PRO A 210 -12.13 -19.24 19.05
CA PRO A 210 -13.33 -20.08 19.09
C PRO A 210 -14.44 -19.48 19.98
#